data_AF-A0A839TJ65-F1
#
_entry.id   AF-A0A839TJ65-F1
#
_cell.length_a   1.000
_cell.length_b   1.000
_cell.length_c   1.000
_cell.angle_alpha   90.00
_cell.angle_beta   90.00
_cell.angle_gamma   90.00
#
_symmetry.space_group_name_H-M   'P 1'
#
loop_
_entity.id
_entity.type
_entity.pdbx_description
1 polymer ?
#
loop_
_entity_poly.entity_id
_entity_poly.type
_entity_poly.pdbx_seq_one_letter_code
_entity_poly.pdbx_strand_id
1 'polypeptide(L)'
;MARNSTTPQKHRSTKCHQGNRRGKSKRKGKTAGSRASRFWLGLLKFLGFFVLAGLLLLYWDSARLASLISHAVPVQQLTADTNGIVRIEGIAEGEAAAADEGKLRQRYLLLQKEKFNWHCSKSGCNYMWNEDAVPPVWGNLSIQGVKVESERFKFYSDWLPLDYETVEPDQIAFIHEGGTSRPLLVESPKETAYGYHALMPGERITVIGRAANGHLEPIHLPGEEEDQRMILIGSSVEEMLSSEKETQTGVLIAAGFVSLFLVPVIIGWIWKGFRKIQTVHSK
;
A
#
# COMPACT_ATOMS: atom_id res chain seq x y z
N MET A 1 -71.03 73.89 26.52
CA MET A 1 -71.60 72.54 26.69
C MET A 1 -70.45 71.64 27.14
N ALA A 2 -70.31 71.35 28.43
CA ALA A 2 -71.06 70.32 29.17
C ALA A 2 -70.78 68.94 28.57
N ARG A 3 -70.22 67.94 29.24
CA ARG A 3 -70.22 67.54 30.66
C ARG A 3 -69.11 66.47 30.80
N ASN A 4 -68.31 66.47 31.87
CA ASN A 4 -68.49 65.65 33.10
C ASN A 4 -68.57 64.16 32.80
N SER A 5 -67.97 63.21 33.52
CA SER A 5 -67.25 63.09 34.79
C SER A 5 -66.99 61.55 34.88
N THR A 6 -66.08 60.96 35.65
CA THR A 6 -66.14 60.80 37.12
C THR A 6 -64.92 59.96 37.53
N THR A 7 -64.14 60.41 38.50
CA THR A 7 -63.22 59.62 39.37
C THR A 7 -64.08 58.91 40.46
N PRO A 8 -63.62 57.88 41.25
CA PRO A 8 -62.49 57.91 42.19
C PRO A 8 -61.67 56.58 42.24
N GLN A 9 -60.39 56.54 42.64
CA GLN A 9 -59.75 56.65 43.97
C GLN A 9 -59.92 55.45 44.93
N LYS A 10 -58.76 54.88 45.32
CA LYS A 10 -58.28 54.58 46.70
C LYS A 10 -58.40 53.17 47.31
N HIS A 11 -57.26 52.81 47.94
CA HIS A 11 -57.02 51.91 49.09
C HIS A 11 -57.05 50.40 48.84
N ARG A 12 -56.27 49.54 49.51
CA ARG A 12 -55.11 49.59 50.42
C ARG A 12 -54.80 48.10 50.70
N SER A 13 -53.57 47.80 51.09
CA SER A 13 -53.18 46.69 51.98
C SER A 13 -52.42 45.52 51.37
N THR A 14 -51.29 45.33 52.02
CA THR A 14 -50.26 44.30 52.04
C THR A 14 -50.78 42.87 52.04
N LYS A 15 -50.06 41.99 51.33
CA LYS A 15 -49.68 40.66 51.83
C LYS A 15 -48.42 40.18 51.11
N CYS A 16 -47.33 40.09 51.88
CA CYS A 16 -46.19 39.26 51.54
C CYS A 16 -46.66 37.82 51.36
N HIS A 17 -46.34 37.24 50.21
CA HIS A 17 -46.13 35.79 50.11
C HIS A 17 -44.85 35.53 49.33
N GLN A 18 -43.81 35.17 50.09
CA GLN A 18 -42.68 34.41 49.58
C GLN A 18 -43.21 33.14 48.91
N GLY A 19 -43.14 33.12 47.58
CA GLY A 19 -43.41 31.96 46.73
C GLY A 19 -42.13 31.54 46.03
N ASN A 20 -41.31 30.77 46.73
CA ASN A 20 -40.09 30.15 46.22
C ASN A 20 -40.43 29.13 45.11
N ARG A 21 -40.31 29.48 43.82
CA ARG A 21 -40.33 28.49 42.73
C ARG A 21 -39.42 28.88 41.54
N ARG A 22 -38.21 28.29 41.58
CA ARG A 22 -37.49 27.69 40.44
C ARG A 22 -37.56 28.46 39.12
N GLY A 23 -36.69 29.45 38.96
CA GLY A 23 -36.25 29.90 37.65
C GLY A 23 -35.54 28.75 36.93
N LYS A 24 -36.24 28.15 35.97
CA LYS A 24 -35.72 27.11 35.08
C LYS A 24 -34.41 27.59 34.47
N SER A 25 -33.30 26.92 34.78
CA SER A 25 -32.10 27.06 33.97
C SER A 25 -32.49 26.70 32.54
N LYS A 26 -32.37 27.67 31.63
CA LYS A 26 -32.43 27.41 30.19
C LYS A 26 -31.32 26.40 29.93
N ARG A 27 -31.68 25.12 29.77
CA ARG A 27 -30.82 24.12 29.13
C ARG A 27 -30.37 24.78 27.83
N LYS A 28 -29.08 25.12 27.74
CA LYS A 28 -28.43 25.44 26.47
C LYS A 28 -28.84 24.31 25.52
N GLY A 29 -29.68 24.65 24.53
CA GLY A 29 -30.07 23.72 23.49
C GLY A 29 -28.80 23.16 22.91
N LYS A 30 -28.65 21.84 22.95
CA LYS A 30 -27.63 21.15 22.17
C LYS A 30 -27.82 21.66 20.74
N THR A 31 -26.83 22.36 20.21
CA THR A 31 -26.73 22.66 18.78
C THR A 31 -26.91 21.32 18.07
N ALA A 32 -28.09 21.13 17.47
CA ALA A 32 -28.38 19.95 16.69
C ALA A 32 -27.50 20.07 15.45
N GLY A 33 -26.30 19.49 15.52
CA GLY A 33 -25.44 19.34 14.34
C GLY A 33 -26.31 18.83 13.20
N SER A 34 -26.28 19.59 12.09
CA SER A 34 -27.04 19.31 10.86
C SER A 34 -26.95 17.81 10.56
N ARG A 35 -28.06 17.18 10.17
CA ARG A 35 -28.06 15.74 9.81
C ARG A 35 -26.93 15.40 8.82
N ALA A 36 -26.59 16.35 7.94
CA ALA A 36 -25.45 16.25 7.03
C ALA A 36 -24.10 16.07 7.75
N SER A 37 -23.83 16.81 8.84
CA SER A 37 -22.60 16.67 9.63
C SER A 37 -22.49 15.30 10.30
N ARG A 38 -23.61 14.73 10.77
CA ARG A 38 -23.66 13.39 11.36
C ARG A 38 -23.49 12.29 10.32
N PHE A 39 -23.98 12.51 9.09
CA PHE A 39 -23.79 11.60 7.97
C PHE A 39 -22.34 11.63 7.47
N TRP A 40 -21.75 12.83 7.30
CA TRP A 40 -20.34 13.02 6.93
C TRP A 40 -19.38 12.40 7.95
N LEU A 41 -19.64 12.62 9.24
CA LEU A 41 -18.90 11.97 10.32
C LEU A 41 -19.09 10.44 10.34
N GLY A 42 -20.21 9.92 9.84
CA GLY A 42 -20.43 8.49 9.68
C GLY A 42 -19.60 7.92 8.52
N LEU A 43 -19.67 8.57 7.36
CA LEU A 43 -18.94 8.19 6.15
C LEU A 43 -17.42 8.17 6.38
N LEU A 44 -16.87 9.19 7.04
CA LEU A 44 -15.43 9.28 7.33
C LEU A 44 -14.95 8.12 8.22
N LYS A 45 -15.80 7.63 9.12
CA LYS A 45 -15.50 6.49 9.99
C LYS A 45 -15.47 5.18 9.21
N PHE A 46 -16.48 4.97 8.38
CA PHE A 46 -16.53 3.82 7.49
C PHE A 46 -15.30 3.79 6.59
N LEU A 47 -14.96 4.93 5.96
CA LEU A 47 -13.76 5.05 5.14
C LEU A 47 -12.49 4.69 5.92
N GLY A 48 -12.33 5.18 7.15
CA GLY A 48 -11.18 4.83 7.99
C GLY A 48 -11.07 3.33 8.30
N PHE A 49 -12.18 2.64 8.58
CA PHE A 49 -12.17 1.18 8.78
C PHE A 49 -11.86 0.42 7.49
N PHE A 50 -12.36 0.89 6.34
CA PHE A 50 -12.02 0.31 5.03
C PHE A 50 -10.53 0.45 4.74
N VAL A 51 -9.94 1.64 4.98
CA VAL A 51 -8.50 1.86 4.84
C VAL A 51 -7.72 0.95 5.78
N LEU A 52 -8.14 0.83 7.04
CA LEU A 52 -7.47 -0.05 8.00
C LEU A 52 -7.53 -1.53 7.59
N ALA A 53 -8.68 -1.98 7.07
CA ALA A 53 -8.82 -3.33 6.54
C ALA A 53 -7.88 -3.58 5.34
N GLY A 54 -7.78 -2.62 4.41
CA GLY A 54 -6.83 -2.68 3.31
C GLY A 54 -5.38 -2.76 3.78
N LEU A 55 -4.99 -1.95 4.76
CA LEU A 55 -3.63 -2.01 5.34
C LEU A 55 -3.35 -3.35 6.03
N LEU A 56 -4.33 -3.94 6.70
CA LEU A 56 -4.18 -5.27 7.31
C LEU A 56 -4.01 -6.38 6.26
N LEU A 57 -4.70 -6.28 5.12
CA LEU A 57 -4.51 -7.20 3.99
C LEU A 57 -3.08 -7.10 3.44
N LEU A 58 -2.58 -5.88 3.19
CA LEU A 58 -1.20 -5.67 2.73
C LEU A 58 -0.16 -6.23 3.71
N TYR A 59 -0.36 -6.01 5.01
CA TYR A 59 0.51 -6.58 6.05
C TYR A 59 0.49 -8.12 6.01
N TRP A 60 -0.71 -8.71 5.89
CA TRP A 60 -0.90 -10.15 5.85
C TRP A 60 -0.25 -10.79 4.64
N ASP A 61 -0.38 -10.18 3.47
CA ASP A 61 0.20 -10.68 2.22
C ASP A 61 1.74 -10.63 2.27
N SER A 62 2.31 -9.52 2.72
CA SER A 62 3.76 -9.42 2.95
C SER A 62 4.26 -10.40 4.02
N ALA A 63 3.52 -10.61 5.11
CA ALA A 63 3.89 -11.59 6.14
C ALA A 63 3.88 -13.03 5.61
N ARG A 64 2.90 -13.39 4.78
CA ARG A 64 2.86 -14.68 4.08
C ARG A 64 4.03 -14.84 3.12
N LEU A 65 4.39 -13.78 2.39
CA LEU A 65 5.50 -13.80 1.45
C LEU A 65 6.85 -13.96 2.18
N ALA A 66 7.07 -13.22 3.26
CA ALA A 66 8.23 -13.41 4.13
C ALA A 66 8.28 -14.83 4.73
N SER A 67 7.12 -15.39 5.11
CA SER A 67 7.04 -16.78 5.55
C SER A 67 7.42 -17.76 4.42
N LEU A 68 6.98 -17.52 3.19
CA LEU A 68 7.34 -18.35 2.04
C LEU A 68 8.85 -18.32 1.78
N ILE A 69 9.44 -17.13 1.78
CA ILE A 69 10.89 -16.92 1.56
C ILE A 69 11.70 -17.63 2.65
N SER A 70 11.33 -17.45 3.91
CA SER A 70 12.06 -18.06 5.05
C SER A 70 11.96 -19.58 5.11
N HIS A 71 10.87 -20.17 4.59
CA HIS A 71 10.65 -21.62 4.58
C HIS A 71 11.05 -22.28 3.25
N ALA A 72 11.53 -21.51 2.27
CA ALA A 72 12.00 -22.06 1.01
C ALA A 72 13.21 -22.99 1.25
N VAL A 73 13.10 -24.24 0.81
CA VAL A 73 14.10 -25.27 1.09
C VAL A 73 15.35 -25.01 0.24
N PRO A 74 16.55 -24.85 0.85
CA PRO A 74 17.77 -24.66 0.08
C PRO A 74 18.13 -25.92 -0.69
N VAL A 75 18.33 -25.79 -2.00
CA VAL A 75 18.76 -26.87 -2.88
C VAL A 75 19.90 -26.41 -3.78
N GLN A 76 20.85 -27.31 -4.03
CA GLN A 76 21.98 -27.05 -4.94
C GLN A 76 21.69 -27.50 -6.37
N GLN A 77 20.79 -28.48 -6.54
CA GLN A 77 20.40 -29.04 -7.82
C GLN A 77 18.93 -29.44 -7.78
N LEU A 78 18.25 -29.27 -8.91
CA LEU A 78 16.88 -29.78 -9.09
C LEU A 78 16.94 -31.18 -9.68
N THR A 79 16.24 -32.10 -9.03
CA THR A 79 16.04 -33.48 -9.49
C THR A 79 14.55 -33.73 -9.68
N ALA A 80 14.20 -34.83 -10.35
CA ALA A 80 12.79 -35.21 -10.52
C ALA A 80 12.04 -35.41 -9.18
N ASP A 81 12.77 -35.76 -8.12
CA ASP A 81 12.22 -36.00 -6.78
C ASP A 81 12.09 -34.70 -5.95
N THR A 82 12.79 -33.63 -6.36
CA THR A 82 12.72 -32.34 -5.68
C THR A 82 11.36 -31.70 -5.94
N ASN A 83 10.60 -31.49 -4.87
CA ASN A 83 9.25 -30.94 -4.93
C ASN A 83 9.03 -29.86 -3.87
N GLY A 84 8.15 -28.90 -4.17
CA GLY A 84 7.75 -27.83 -3.24
C GLY A 84 8.49 -26.52 -3.48
N ILE A 85 8.38 -25.58 -2.54
CA ILE A 85 9.03 -24.26 -2.66
C ILE A 85 10.50 -24.40 -2.27
N VAL A 86 11.38 -24.06 -3.19
CA VAL A 86 12.83 -24.20 -3.03
C VAL A 86 13.53 -22.88 -3.28
N ARG A 87 14.72 -22.74 -2.70
CA ARG A 87 15.64 -21.66 -2.98
C ARG A 87 16.97 -22.20 -3.50
N ILE A 88 17.51 -21.55 -4.51
CA ILE A 88 18.81 -21.86 -5.09
C ILE A 88 19.67 -20.61 -4.95
N GLU A 89 20.86 -20.76 -4.39
CA GLU A 89 21.84 -19.67 -4.21
C GLU A 89 23.08 -19.97 -5.03
N GLY A 90 23.55 -19.02 -5.81
CA GLY A 90 24.68 -19.26 -6.70
C GLY A 90 25.06 -18.04 -7.53
N ILE A 91 25.98 -18.28 -8.44
CA ILE A 91 26.41 -17.28 -9.41
C ILE A 91 25.43 -17.31 -10.58
N ALA A 92 24.99 -16.14 -11.02
CA ALA A 92 24.16 -15.96 -12.19
C ALA A 92 25.00 -16.21 -13.45
N GLU A 93 24.53 -17.15 -14.27
CA GLU A 93 25.15 -17.61 -15.50
C GLU A 93 24.13 -17.55 -16.64
N GLY A 94 24.61 -17.42 -17.88
CA GLY A 94 23.75 -17.41 -19.07
C GLY A 94 24.36 -16.66 -20.24
N GLU A 95 23.66 -16.67 -21.36
CA GLU A 95 23.95 -15.80 -22.49
C GLU A 95 23.25 -14.46 -22.26
N ALA A 96 24.05 -13.40 -22.23
CA ALA A 96 23.52 -12.07 -21.98
C ALA A 96 22.63 -11.58 -23.13
N ALA A 97 21.44 -11.06 -22.81
CA ALA A 97 20.61 -10.35 -23.75
C ALA A 97 21.27 -9.06 -24.24
N ALA A 98 21.06 -8.76 -25.52
CA ALA A 98 21.32 -7.43 -26.03
C ALA A 98 20.30 -6.45 -25.44
N ALA A 99 20.81 -5.31 -25.00
CA ALA A 99 20.05 -4.17 -24.50
C ALA A 99 18.87 -3.77 -25.40
N ASP A 100 17.77 -3.35 -24.77
CA ASP A 100 16.56 -2.80 -25.38
C ASP A 100 16.88 -1.82 -26.52
N GLU A 101 16.89 -2.31 -27.77
CA GLU A 101 17.12 -1.56 -29.01
C GLU A 101 18.30 -0.57 -28.98
N GLY A 102 19.36 -0.88 -28.23
CA GLY A 102 20.54 -0.01 -28.08
C GLY A 102 20.46 1.00 -26.94
N LYS A 103 19.30 1.23 -26.29
CA LYS A 103 19.15 2.25 -25.23
C LYS A 103 20.05 1.98 -24.02
N LEU A 104 20.23 0.71 -23.66
CA LEU A 104 21.15 0.31 -22.60
C LEU A 104 22.51 -0.09 -23.21
N ARG A 105 23.60 0.27 -22.54
CA ARG A 105 24.97 0.03 -23.04
C ARG A 105 25.48 -1.37 -22.72
N GLN A 106 25.13 -1.86 -21.55
CA GLN A 106 25.65 -3.11 -21.01
C GLN A 106 24.77 -4.28 -21.44
N ARG A 107 25.38 -5.47 -21.42
CA ARG A 107 24.66 -6.73 -21.64
C ARG A 107 24.29 -7.31 -20.28
N TYR A 108 23.03 -7.71 -20.13
CA TYR A 108 22.48 -8.27 -18.90
C TYR A 108 22.03 -9.71 -19.13
N LEU A 109 22.16 -10.58 -18.13
CA LEU A 109 21.65 -11.95 -18.21
C LEU A 109 20.14 -11.98 -18.26
N LEU A 110 19.52 -11.16 -17.41
CA LEU A 110 18.08 -11.01 -17.31
C LEU A 110 17.78 -9.52 -17.21
N LEU A 111 16.82 -9.06 -18.01
CA LEU A 111 16.35 -7.68 -18.00
C LEU A 111 14.82 -7.69 -18.00
N GLN A 112 14.20 -7.10 -16.99
CA GLN A 112 12.75 -6.89 -16.92
C GLN A 112 12.47 -5.40 -17.04
N LYS A 113 11.74 -5.01 -18.10
CA LYS A 113 11.37 -3.60 -18.37
C LYS A 113 9.97 -3.34 -17.86
N GLU A 114 9.89 -2.50 -16.86
CA GLU A 114 8.64 -2.10 -16.22
C GLU A 114 8.09 -0.86 -16.88
N LYS A 115 6.81 -0.90 -17.28
CA LYS A 115 6.17 0.19 -18.01
C LYS A 115 5.48 1.15 -17.04
N PHE A 116 5.71 2.45 -17.26
CA PHE A 116 5.11 3.53 -16.51
C PHE A 116 4.35 4.49 -17.44
N ASN A 117 3.18 4.93 -17.00
CA ASN A 117 2.34 5.87 -17.73
C ASN A 117 2.34 7.24 -17.04
N TRP A 118 2.39 8.31 -17.83
CA TRP A 118 2.23 9.66 -17.31
C TRP A 118 0.81 9.90 -16.80
N HIS A 119 0.65 10.23 -15.53
CA HIS A 119 -0.63 10.51 -14.90
C HIS A 119 -0.67 11.91 -14.28
N CYS A 120 -1.79 12.61 -14.44
CA CYS A 120 -1.99 13.96 -13.88
C CYS A 120 -3.20 13.99 -12.96
N SER A 121 -2.98 14.49 -11.74
CA SER A 121 -4.01 14.73 -10.74
C SER A 121 -4.02 16.20 -10.30
N LYS A 122 -4.97 16.58 -9.44
CA LYS A 122 -5.03 17.94 -8.88
C LYS A 122 -3.78 18.32 -8.07
N SER A 123 -3.03 17.33 -7.57
CA SER A 123 -1.80 17.53 -6.78
C SER A 123 -0.52 17.56 -7.62
N GLY A 124 -0.60 17.33 -8.93
CA GLY A 124 0.56 17.30 -9.82
C GLY A 124 0.50 16.15 -10.82
N CYS A 125 1.51 16.07 -11.68
CA CYS A 125 1.68 14.98 -12.63
C CYS A 125 2.93 14.17 -12.33
N ASN A 126 2.82 12.85 -12.44
CA ASN A 126 3.89 11.91 -12.18
C ASN A 126 3.71 10.64 -13.02
N TYR A 127 4.80 9.91 -13.22
CA TYR A 127 4.74 8.57 -13.79
C TYR A 127 4.20 7.60 -12.74
N MET A 128 3.22 6.79 -13.14
CA MET A 128 2.64 5.73 -12.32
C MET A 128 2.87 4.38 -12.98
N TRP A 129 3.04 3.34 -12.17
CA TRP A 129 3.20 1.97 -12.65
C TRP A 129 2.00 1.55 -13.48
N ASN A 130 2.24 0.87 -14.61
CA ASN A 130 1.17 0.32 -15.43
C ASN A 130 0.83 -1.10 -14.96
N GLU A 131 -0.14 -1.24 -14.06
CA GLU A 131 -0.52 -2.52 -13.44
C GLU A 131 -1.12 -3.51 -14.45
N ASP A 132 -1.67 -3.02 -15.57
CA ASP A 132 -2.32 -3.84 -16.60
C ASP A 132 -1.34 -4.47 -17.60
N ALA A 133 -0.06 -4.09 -17.57
CA ALA A 133 0.93 -4.58 -18.52
C ALA A 133 1.79 -5.70 -17.90
N VAL A 134 1.88 -6.83 -18.61
CA VAL A 134 2.94 -7.81 -18.33
C VAL A 134 4.27 -7.18 -18.72
N PRO A 135 5.23 -7.04 -17.80
CA PRO A 135 6.52 -6.46 -18.13
C PRO A 135 7.26 -7.39 -19.09
N PRO A 136 7.75 -6.89 -20.24
CA PRO A 136 8.59 -7.70 -21.10
C PRO A 136 9.90 -8.05 -20.40
N VAL A 137 10.29 -9.32 -20.55
CA VAL A 137 11.53 -9.87 -20.03
C VAL A 137 12.40 -10.33 -21.18
N TRP A 138 13.70 -10.03 -21.11
CA TRP A 138 14.70 -10.53 -22.07
C TRP A 138 15.85 -11.22 -21.36
N GLY A 139 16.48 -12.11 -22.11
CA GLY A 139 17.67 -12.84 -21.70
C GLY A 139 17.36 -14.21 -21.16
N ASN A 140 18.41 -14.88 -20.69
CA ASN A 140 18.29 -16.17 -20.04
C ASN A 140 19.10 -16.16 -18.75
N LEU A 141 18.54 -16.77 -17.72
CA LEU A 141 19.17 -16.90 -16.43
C LEU A 141 19.32 -18.38 -16.12
N SER A 142 20.51 -18.73 -15.69
CA SER A 142 20.81 -20.01 -15.08
C SER A 142 21.58 -19.80 -13.78
N ILE A 143 21.34 -20.69 -12.82
CA ILE A 143 22.02 -20.69 -11.54
C ILE A 143 22.36 -22.13 -11.17
N GLN A 144 23.65 -22.42 -10.98
CA GLN A 144 24.13 -23.78 -10.70
C GLN A 144 23.63 -24.82 -11.73
N GLY A 145 23.57 -24.43 -13.01
CA GLY A 145 23.06 -25.29 -14.09
C GLY A 145 21.53 -25.43 -14.17
N VAL A 146 20.78 -24.82 -13.24
CA VAL A 146 19.31 -24.76 -13.29
C VAL A 146 18.88 -23.56 -14.13
N LYS A 147 18.10 -23.82 -15.19
CA LYS A 147 17.48 -22.75 -15.99
C LYS A 147 16.33 -22.12 -15.21
N VAL A 148 16.28 -20.79 -15.24
CA VAL A 148 15.27 -19.98 -14.57
C VAL A 148 14.44 -19.28 -15.64
N GLU A 149 13.20 -19.74 -15.82
CA GLU A 149 12.28 -19.26 -16.86
C GLU A 149 10.95 -18.84 -16.22
N SER A 150 10.54 -17.60 -16.49
CA SER A 150 9.26 -17.05 -16.03
C SER A 150 8.83 -15.90 -16.93
N GLU A 151 7.52 -15.70 -17.07
CA GLU A 151 6.97 -14.51 -17.73
C GLU A 151 7.11 -13.25 -16.87
N ARG A 152 7.20 -13.43 -15.54
CA ARG A 152 7.33 -12.36 -14.57
C ARG A 152 8.31 -12.71 -13.46
N PHE A 153 9.10 -11.75 -13.03
CA PHE A 153 10.00 -11.88 -11.89
C PHE A 153 9.67 -10.82 -10.84
N LYS A 154 9.74 -11.20 -9.56
CA LYS A 154 9.75 -10.24 -8.45
C LYS A 154 11.20 -10.06 -8.00
N PHE A 155 11.75 -8.89 -8.32
CA PHE A 155 13.09 -8.49 -7.88
C PHE A 155 13.04 -7.86 -6.49
N TYR A 156 13.96 -8.29 -5.64
CA TYR A 156 14.23 -7.68 -4.32
C TYR A 156 15.45 -6.77 -4.34
N SER A 157 16.22 -6.80 -5.42
CA SER A 157 17.28 -5.85 -5.68
C SER A 157 16.70 -4.49 -6.08
N ASP A 158 17.50 -3.45 -5.88
CA ASP A 158 17.18 -2.13 -6.39
C ASP A 158 17.02 -2.13 -7.93
N TRP A 159 16.42 -1.06 -8.43
CA TRP A 159 16.34 -0.79 -9.85
C TRP A 159 17.74 -0.65 -10.44
N LEU A 160 17.90 -1.04 -11.71
CA LEU A 160 19.10 -0.74 -12.47
C LEU A 160 19.31 0.79 -12.45
N PRO A 161 20.41 1.30 -11.85
CA PRO A 161 20.69 2.72 -11.89
C PRO A 161 20.85 3.16 -13.34
N LEU A 162 20.00 4.09 -13.78
CA LEU A 162 20.05 4.64 -15.13
C LEU A 162 20.94 5.88 -15.10
N ASP A 163 22.10 5.79 -15.73
CA ASP A 163 23.10 6.86 -15.83
C ASP A 163 23.98 6.67 -17.08
N TYR A 164 25.13 7.37 -17.13
CA TYR A 164 26.05 7.28 -18.26
C TYR A 164 26.75 5.91 -18.40
N GLU A 165 26.80 5.10 -17.33
CA GLU A 165 27.43 3.77 -17.35
C GLU A 165 26.48 2.72 -17.93
N THR A 166 25.17 2.92 -17.77
CA THR A 166 24.15 1.96 -18.15
C THR A 166 23.35 2.35 -19.39
N VAL A 167 23.24 3.64 -19.71
CA VAL A 167 22.39 4.18 -20.80
C VAL A 167 23.22 4.94 -21.85
N GLU A 168 22.76 4.95 -23.11
CA GLU A 168 23.39 5.75 -24.17
C GLU A 168 23.36 7.28 -23.89
N PRO A 169 24.36 8.06 -24.36
CA PRO A 169 24.51 9.47 -23.98
C PRO A 169 23.35 10.37 -24.39
N ASP A 170 22.74 10.09 -25.54
CA ASP A 170 21.57 10.80 -26.06
C ASP A 170 20.32 10.54 -25.21
N GLN A 171 20.27 9.40 -24.53
CA GLN A 171 19.19 9.00 -23.64
C GLN A 171 19.31 9.57 -22.22
N ILE A 172 20.49 10.07 -21.82
CA ILE A 172 20.74 10.59 -20.45
C ILE A 172 19.79 11.73 -20.09
N ALA A 173 19.49 12.62 -21.04
CA ALA A 173 18.58 13.74 -20.82
C ALA A 173 17.14 13.31 -20.51
N PHE A 174 16.81 12.06 -20.77
CA PHE A 174 15.49 11.47 -20.59
C PHE A 174 15.37 10.63 -19.32
N ILE A 175 16.38 10.65 -18.45
CA ILE A 175 16.31 9.98 -17.15
C ILE A 175 15.57 10.90 -16.18
N HIS A 176 14.29 10.63 -15.88
CA HIS A 176 13.47 11.49 -15.04
C HIS A 176 12.64 10.76 -14.01
N GLU A 177 12.78 11.21 -12.77
CA GLU A 177 11.92 10.82 -11.67
C GLU A 177 11.57 12.03 -10.79
N GLY A 178 10.30 12.42 -10.81
CA GLY A 178 9.80 13.54 -10.01
C GLY A 178 9.33 13.10 -8.63
N GLY A 179 10.23 13.16 -7.64
CA GLY A 179 9.86 13.05 -6.21
C GLY A 179 9.89 11.66 -5.59
N THR A 180 10.50 10.69 -6.27
CA THR A 180 10.74 9.33 -5.77
C THR A 180 12.24 8.96 -5.95
N SER A 181 12.68 7.74 -5.64
CA SER A 181 14.09 7.28 -5.71
C SER A 181 14.41 6.24 -6.81
N ARG A 182 13.41 5.84 -7.59
CA ARG A 182 13.42 4.98 -8.78
C ARG A 182 13.82 5.70 -10.10
N PRO A 183 14.97 5.37 -10.69
CA PRO A 183 15.35 5.90 -12.00
C PRO A 183 14.39 5.41 -13.11
N LEU A 184 13.95 6.31 -14.00
CA LEU A 184 13.11 5.99 -15.16
C LEU A 184 13.67 6.60 -16.45
N LEU A 185 13.68 5.83 -17.53
CA LEU A 185 13.98 6.30 -18.88
C LEU A 185 12.68 6.70 -19.59
N VAL A 186 12.58 7.96 -20.02
CA VAL A 186 11.41 8.53 -20.69
C VAL A 186 11.60 8.48 -22.22
N GLU A 187 10.77 7.73 -22.94
CA GLU A 187 10.89 7.72 -24.41
C GLU A 187 10.49 9.07 -25.04
N SER A 188 9.50 9.73 -24.46
CA SER A 188 8.98 10.99 -24.96
C SER A 188 8.25 11.77 -23.86
N PRO A 189 8.20 13.11 -23.94
CA PRO A 189 7.58 13.93 -22.91
C PRO A 189 6.10 13.58 -22.71
N LYS A 190 5.71 13.27 -21.46
CA LYS A 190 4.33 12.98 -21.04
C LYS A 190 3.72 11.69 -21.62
N GLU A 191 4.54 10.76 -22.12
CA GLU A 191 4.05 9.47 -22.63
C GLU A 191 4.52 8.30 -21.76
N THR A 192 5.21 7.31 -22.35
CA THR A 192 5.66 6.10 -21.68
C THR A 192 7.07 6.31 -21.11
N ALA A 193 7.24 5.89 -19.87
CA ALA A 193 8.55 5.76 -19.24
C ALA A 193 8.80 4.30 -18.83
N TYR A 194 10.07 3.96 -18.63
CA TYR A 194 10.46 2.61 -18.26
C TYR A 194 11.46 2.59 -17.11
N GLY A 195 11.21 1.70 -16.17
CA GLY A 195 12.19 1.28 -15.18
C GLY A 195 12.73 -0.09 -15.58
N TYR A 196 13.93 -0.41 -15.12
CA TYR A 196 14.54 -1.71 -15.40
C TYR A 196 15.01 -2.40 -14.13
N HIS A 197 14.69 -3.68 -14.00
CA HIS A 197 15.46 -4.59 -13.15
C HIS A 197 16.38 -5.41 -14.05
N ALA A 198 17.62 -5.59 -13.62
CA ALA A 198 18.63 -6.29 -14.40
C ALA A 198 19.50 -7.16 -13.51
N LEU A 199 20.01 -8.24 -14.08
CA LEU A 199 21.07 -9.07 -13.49
C LEU A 199 22.28 -9.09 -14.40
N MET A 200 23.45 -8.85 -13.82
CA MET A 200 24.72 -8.94 -14.52
C MET A 200 25.31 -10.35 -14.44
N PRO A 201 26.08 -10.76 -15.46
CA PRO A 201 26.85 -12.01 -15.39
C PRO A 201 27.81 -12.01 -14.19
N GLY A 202 27.84 -13.11 -13.44
CA GLY A 202 28.74 -13.26 -12.30
C GLY A 202 28.20 -12.74 -10.96
N GLU A 203 27.00 -12.14 -10.93
CA GLU A 203 26.37 -11.73 -9.67
C GLU A 203 25.96 -12.93 -8.84
N ARG A 204 26.15 -12.83 -7.52
CA ARG A 204 25.63 -13.83 -6.59
C ARG A 204 24.16 -13.52 -6.30
N ILE A 205 23.28 -14.46 -6.61
CA ILE A 205 21.84 -14.30 -6.46
C ILE A 205 21.22 -15.49 -5.71
N THR A 206 20.02 -15.24 -5.19
CA THR A 206 19.09 -16.20 -4.63
C THR A 206 17.83 -16.20 -5.48
N VAL A 207 17.44 -17.38 -5.97
CA VAL A 207 16.22 -17.57 -6.76
C VAL A 207 15.27 -18.48 -5.99
N ILE A 208 14.01 -18.07 -5.85
CA ILE A 208 12.97 -18.85 -5.17
C ILE A 208 11.83 -19.13 -6.15
N GLY A 209 11.44 -20.40 -6.22
CA GLY A 209 10.35 -20.89 -7.04
C GLY A 209 9.86 -22.25 -6.56
N ARG A 210 8.99 -22.89 -7.32
CA ARG A 210 8.51 -24.24 -7.06
C ARG A 210 9.36 -25.23 -7.83
N ALA A 211 9.98 -26.18 -7.14
CA ALA A 211 10.53 -27.35 -7.79
C ALA A 211 9.40 -28.28 -8.21
N ALA A 212 9.39 -28.66 -9.49
CA ALA A 212 8.53 -29.69 -10.04
C ALA A 212 9.23 -30.36 -11.22
N ASN A 213 9.29 -31.70 -11.22
CA ASN A 213 9.86 -32.50 -12.31
C ASN A 213 11.28 -32.08 -12.74
N GLY A 214 12.13 -31.66 -11.80
CA GLY A 214 13.50 -31.19 -12.10
C GLY A 214 13.59 -29.78 -12.68
N HIS A 215 12.48 -29.05 -12.75
CA HIS A 215 12.41 -27.66 -13.22
C HIS A 215 12.03 -26.70 -12.10
N LEU A 216 12.42 -25.44 -12.25
CA LEU A 216 12.00 -24.36 -11.39
C LEU A 216 10.80 -23.64 -12.03
N GLU A 217 9.63 -23.78 -11.42
CA GLU A 217 8.39 -23.16 -11.86
C GLU A 217 8.10 -21.89 -11.04
N PRO A 218 7.46 -20.88 -11.65
CA PRO A 218 7.00 -19.70 -10.93
C PRO A 218 5.88 -20.03 -9.94
N ILE A 219 5.78 -19.23 -8.87
CA ILE A 219 4.87 -19.42 -7.74
C ILE A 219 3.82 -18.32 -7.69
N HIS A 220 2.67 -18.61 -7.10
CA HIS A 220 1.66 -17.58 -6.80
C HIS A 220 2.09 -16.81 -5.56
N LEU A 221 2.12 -15.49 -5.67
CA LEU A 221 2.40 -14.62 -4.55
C LEU A 221 1.09 -14.32 -3.78
N PRO A 222 1.14 -14.18 -2.45
CA PRO A 222 -0.02 -13.72 -1.68
C PRO A 222 -0.46 -12.33 -2.14
N GLY A 223 -1.76 -12.11 -2.32
CA GLY A 223 -2.32 -10.82 -2.72
C GLY A 223 -2.36 -10.56 -4.23
N GLU A 224 -1.68 -11.39 -5.04
CA GLU A 224 -1.69 -11.30 -6.50
C GLU A 224 -2.80 -12.17 -7.12
N GLU A 225 -3.20 -11.85 -8.34
CA GLU A 225 -4.20 -12.62 -9.11
C GLU A 225 -3.66 -14.02 -9.51
N GLU A 226 -4.55 -14.98 -9.75
CA GLU A 226 -4.18 -16.39 -10.01
C GLU A 226 -3.34 -16.60 -11.28
N ASP A 227 -3.38 -15.66 -12.22
CA ASP A 227 -2.58 -15.65 -13.44
C ASP A 227 -1.18 -15.04 -13.23
N GLN A 228 -0.92 -14.42 -12.07
CA GLN A 228 0.36 -13.76 -11.77
C GLN A 228 1.30 -14.68 -11.01
N ARG A 229 1.91 -15.63 -11.74
CA ARG A 229 2.97 -16.49 -11.21
C ARG A 229 4.33 -15.84 -11.45
N MET A 230 5.17 -15.83 -10.42
CA MET A 230 6.47 -15.18 -10.47
C MET A 230 7.57 -16.06 -9.90
N ILE A 231 8.80 -15.85 -10.40
CA ILE A 231 10.01 -16.30 -9.72
C ILE A 231 10.56 -15.11 -8.92
N LEU A 232 10.98 -15.37 -7.69
CA LEU A 232 11.57 -14.34 -6.84
C LEU A 232 13.08 -14.35 -7.03
N ILE A 233 13.67 -13.16 -7.16
CA ILE A 233 15.10 -12.97 -7.33
C ILE A 233 15.59 -11.90 -6.34
N GLY A 234 16.62 -12.21 -5.57
CA GLY A 234 17.32 -11.26 -4.71
C GLY A 234 18.81 -11.59 -4.62
N SER A 235 19.60 -10.76 -3.96
CA SER A 235 21.02 -11.06 -3.69
C SER A 235 21.18 -12.11 -2.59
N SER A 236 20.27 -12.11 -1.61
CA SER A 236 20.27 -13.02 -0.45
C SER A 236 18.88 -13.17 0.15
N VAL A 237 18.64 -14.24 0.91
CA VAL A 237 17.38 -14.40 1.67
C VAL A 237 17.22 -13.29 2.71
N GLU A 238 18.30 -12.86 3.34
CA GLU A 238 18.29 -11.79 4.34
C GLU A 238 17.81 -10.46 3.75
N GLU A 239 18.28 -10.10 2.55
CA GLU A 239 17.80 -8.92 1.82
C GLU A 239 16.30 -9.03 1.51
N MET A 240 15.87 -10.17 0.95
CA MET A 240 14.47 -10.39 0.58
C MET A 240 13.55 -10.27 1.80
N LEU A 241 13.94 -10.86 2.93
CA LEU A 241 13.19 -10.76 4.19
C LEU A 241 13.24 -9.34 4.77
N SER A 242 14.36 -8.63 4.64
CA SER A 242 14.49 -7.25 5.10
C SER A 242 13.55 -6.32 4.33
N SER A 243 13.46 -6.46 3.00
CA SER A 243 12.56 -5.69 2.15
C SER A 243 11.09 -5.91 2.52
N GLU A 244 10.67 -7.16 2.74
CA GLU A 244 9.31 -7.46 3.22
C GLU A 244 9.05 -6.89 4.62
N LYS A 245 10.05 -6.92 5.51
CA LYS A 245 9.93 -6.35 6.86
C LYS A 245 9.83 -4.83 6.84
N GLU A 246 10.54 -4.15 5.95
CA GLU A 246 10.42 -2.71 5.75
C GLU A 246 9.00 -2.34 5.31
N THR A 247 8.46 -3.10 4.35
CA THR A 247 7.08 -2.95 3.87
C THR A 247 6.08 -3.14 5.01
N GLN A 248 6.20 -4.22 5.78
CA GLN A 248 5.39 -4.47 6.97
C GLN A 248 5.47 -3.33 7.99
N THR A 249 6.67 -2.80 8.23
CA THR A 249 6.89 -1.70 9.17
C THR A 249 6.20 -0.43 8.70
N GLY A 250 6.33 -0.07 7.42
CA GLY A 250 5.64 1.08 6.82
C GLY A 250 4.12 0.95 6.91
N VAL A 251 3.58 -0.23 6.61
CA VAL A 251 2.14 -0.53 6.72
C VAL A 251 1.66 -0.42 8.16
N LEU A 252 2.41 -0.93 9.14
CA LEU A 252 2.07 -0.82 10.56
C LEU A 252 2.07 0.64 11.05
N ILE A 253 3.03 1.45 10.60
CA ILE A 253 3.06 2.89 10.92
C ILE A 253 1.80 3.58 10.38
N ALA A 254 1.47 3.36 9.10
CA ALA A 254 0.27 3.91 8.48
C ALA A 254 -1.01 3.45 9.19
N ALA A 255 -1.11 2.16 9.52
CA ALA A 255 -2.24 1.58 10.25
C ALA A 255 -2.37 2.17 11.66
N GLY A 256 -1.25 2.42 12.33
CA GLY A 256 -1.19 3.11 13.62
C GLY A 256 -1.80 4.51 13.56
N PHE A 257 -1.43 5.31 12.54
CA PHE A 257 -2.00 6.63 12.32
C PHE A 257 -3.52 6.57 12.07
N VAL A 258 -3.97 5.69 11.17
CA VAL A 258 -5.41 5.53 10.87
C VAL A 258 -6.17 5.10 12.12
N SER A 259 -5.61 4.18 12.91
CA SER A 259 -6.20 3.69 14.15
C SER A 259 -6.39 4.81 15.18
N LEU A 260 -5.41 5.71 15.34
CA LEU A 260 -5.52 6.86 16.26
C LEU A 260 -6.75 7.74 15.97
N PHE A 261 -7.10 7.94 14.70
CA PHE A 261 -8.30 8.69 14.31
C PHE A 261 -9.60 7.91 14.57
N LEU A 262 -9.55 6.57 14.59
CA LEU A 262 -10.71 5.71 14.85
C LEU A 262 -10.93 5.44 16.35
N VAL A 263 -9.91 5.55 17.21
CA VAL A 263 -10.01 5.30 18.66
C VAL A 263 -11.18 6.04 19.32
N PRO A 264 -11.40 7.36 19.12
CA PRO A 264 -12.53 8.08 19.72
C PRO A 264 -13.89 7.52 19.29
N VAL A 265 -13.97 6.97 18.08
CA VAL A 265 -15.17 6.38 17.50
C VAL A 265 -15.49 5.07 18.19
N ILE A 266 -14.48 4.20 18.32
CA ILE A 266 -14.56 2.89 18.95
C ILE A 266 -14.98 3.05 20.41
N ILE A 267 -14.33 3.95 21.16
CA ILE A 267 -14.72 4.28 22.54
C ILE A 267 -16.18 4.72 22.60
N GLY A 268 -16.61 5.62 21.70
CA GLY A 268 -18.01 6.06 21.65
C GLY A 268 -19.02 4.93 21.42
N TRP A 269 -18.67 3.93 20.59
CA TRP A 269 -19.50 2.74 20.36
C TRP A 269 -19.54 1.82 21.57
N ILE A 270 -18.38 1.54 22.18
CA ILE A 270 -18.27 0.72 23.39
C ILE A 270 -19.13 1.30 24.51
N TRP A 271 -19.00 2.60 24.80
CA TRP A 271 -19.81 3.27 25.83
C TRP A 271 -21.31 3.26 25.51
N LYS A 272 -21.69 3.38 24.24
CA LYS A 272 -23.09 3.28 23.82
C LYS A 272 -23.63 1.85 23.98
N GLY A 273 -22.81 0.84 23.70
CA GLY A 273 -23.09 -0.58 23.93
C GLY A 273 -23.30 -0.88 25.41
N PHE A 274 -22.36 -0.47 26.27
CA PHE A 274 -22.47 -0.62 27.73
C PHE A 274 -23.74 0.00 28.30
N ARG A 275 -24.10 1.22 27.88
CA ARG A 275 -25.35 1.86 28.31
C ARG A 275 -26.58 1.07 27.89
N LYS A 276 -26.57 0.45 26.71
CA LYS A 276 -27.70 -0.36 26.20
C LYS A 276 -27.85 -1.66 27.00
N ILE A 277 -26.73 -2.29 27.38
CA ILE A 277 -26.72 -3.50 28.23
C ILE A 277 -27.24 -3.17 29.63
N GLN A 278 -26.79 -2.07 30.25
CA GLN A 278 -27.29 -1.64 31.57
C GLN A 278 -28.80 -1.37 31.58
N THR A 279 -29.36 -0.83 30.50
CA THR A 279 -30.82 -0.62 30.40
C THR A 279 -31.63 -1.90 30.18
N VAL A 280 -31.00 -2.98 29.71
CA VAL A 280 -31.66 -4.29 29.53
C VAL A 280 -31.60 -5.11 30.81
N HIS A 281 -30.57 -4.97 31.64
CA HIS A 281 -30.48 -5.60 32.97
C HIS A 281 -31.24 -4.88 34.08
N SER A 282 -31.74 -3.66 33.84
CA SER A 282 -32.53 -2.88 34.80
C SER A 282 -34.05 -2.97 34.57
N LYS A 283 -34.49 -3.87 33.68
CA LYS A 283 -35.90 -4.24 33.47
C LYS A 283 -36.09 -5.68 33.91
#